data_AF-A0A7S1DPN9-F1
#
_entry.id   AF-A0A7S1DPN9-F1
#
_cell.length_a   1.000
_cell.length_b   1.000
_cell.length_c   1.000
_cell.angle_alpha   90.00
_cell.angle_beta   90.00
_cell.angle_gamma   90.00
#
_symmetry.space_group_name_H-M   'P 1'
#
loop_
_entity.id
_entity.type
_entity.pdbx_description
1 polymer ?
#
loop_
_entity_poly.entity_id
_entity_poly.type
_entity_poly.pdbx_seq_one_letter_code
_entity_poly.pdbx_strand_id
1 'polypeptide(L)'
;GLKGRPTLQRHGSLSVSGQQARQNWASSLGLESIFASCLPDGGYDSRSFLSQAGGYAEEQIDQVCAELARKMKVRMMKACEGIRETLNHQMDGDHDVREGENSKFLVDDQFEATFGTLKDFFCGLDGYLGLPDPRSFEAMLHEHVSMEDSHQEFVTKNYGGVRTKPSLEWEFVNDPVQGKAYPGGASRKAVALCEFLRHEQAVKAGLEETEVVALRLFTGPMYMKYNAVLRQCGDDGFKDSHTNRYVTTIHAVVSGVIKLMRTGSLTKSRKVYRGLA
;
A
#
# COMPACT_ATOMS: atom_id res chain seq x y z
N GLY A 1 -14.29 -58.98 -27.73
CA GLY A 1 -15.39 -58.07 -27.40
C GLY A 1 -15.74 -58.20 -25.93
N LEU A 2 -16.15 -57.09 -25.29
CA LEU A 2 -16.62 -56.91 -23.90
C LEU A 2 -15.48 -56.91 -22.85
N LYS A 3 -14.86 -55.77 -22.51
CA LYS A 3 -15.29 -54.71 -21.58
C LYS A 3 -15.81 -55.25 -20.23
N GLY A 4 -14.91 -55.40 -19.25
CA GLY A 4 -15.21 -55.49 -17.83
C GLY A 4 -14.61 -54.28 -17.10
N ARG A 5 -15.46 -53.51 -16.41
CA ARG A 5 -15.16 -52.24 -15.72
C ARG A 5 -14.13 -52.42 -14.58
N PRO A 6 -13.18 -51.50 -14.37
CA PRO A 6 -12.60 -51.28 -13.07
C PRO A 6 -13.53 -50.41 -12.21
N THR A 7 -13.82 -50.94 -11.05
CA THR A 7 -14.50 -50.35 -9.91
C THR A 7 -13.84 -49.01 -9.54
N LEU A 8 -14.61 -47.92 -9.58
CA LEU A 8 -14.21 -46.62 -9.03
C LEU A 8 -14.21 -46.73 -7.49
N GLN A 9 -13.07 -47.14 -6.92
CA GLN A 9 -12.80 -46.90 -5.50
C GLN A 9 -12.68 -45.39 -5.29
N ARG A 10 -13.70 -44.84 -4.63
CA ARG A 10 -13.58 -43.57 -3.91
C ARG A 10 -12.61 -43.79 -2.75
N HIS A 11 -11.45 -43.13 -2.80
CA HIS A 11 -10.90 -42.26 -1.74
C HIS A 11 -9.43 -41.99 -2.01
N GLY A 12 -9.09 -40.71 -2.10
CA GLY A 12 -7.71 -40.23 -2.21
C GLY A 12 -7.68 -38.73 -1.99
N SER A 13 -7.73 -38.35 -0.72
CA SER A 13 -7.22 -37.09 -0.13
C SER A 13 -7.01 -35.91 -1.09
N LEU A 14 -7.94 -34.94 -1.08
CA LEU A 14 -7.59 -33.55 -1.40
C LEU A 14 -6.47 -33.15 -0.44
N SER A 15 -5.26 -32.97 -0.98
CA SER A 15 -4.10 -32.55 -0.21
C SER A 15 -4.43 -31.26 0.53
N VAL A 16 -4.00 -31.20 1.79
CA VAL A 16 -4.17 -30.07 2.72
C VAL A 16 -3.76 -28.71 2.09
N SER A 17 -2.92 -28.70 1.04
CA SER A 17 -2.51 -27.51 0.29
C SER A 17 -3.63 -26.83 -0.50
N GLY A 18 -4.54 -27.59 -1.13
CA GLY A 18 -5.59 -27.01 -1.98
C GLY A 18 -6.74 -26.38 -1.18
N GLN A 19 -7.01 -26.89 0.03
CA GLN A 19 -8.00 -26.30 0.93
C GLN A 19 -7.50 -25.00 1.55
N GLN A 20 -6.24 -24.97 2.00
CA GLN A 20 -5.63 -23.77 2.54
C GLN A 20 -5.53 -22.65 1.49
N ALA A 21 -5.15 -22.97 0.24
CA ALA A 21 -5.09 -21.99 -0.84
C ALA A 21 -6.47 -21.36 -1.13
N ARG A 22 -7.54 -22.17 -1.09
CA ARG A 22 -8.92 -21.68 -1.28
C ARG A 22 -9.37 -20.78 -0.13
N GLN A 23 -9.07 -21.15 1.12
CA GLN A 23 -9.40 -20.34 2.29
C GLN A 23 -8.63 -19.02 2.28
N ASN A 24 -7.33 -19.06 2.00
CA ASN A 24 -6.50 -17.87 1.88
C ASN A 24 -7.06 -16.94 0.79
N TRP A 25 -7.36 -17.46 -0.40
CA TRP A 25 -7.97 -16.65 -1.46
C TRP A 25 -9.33 -16.08 -1.07
N ALA A 26 -10.19 -16.85 -0.41
CA ALA A 26 -11.50 -16.38 0.04
C ALA A 26 -11.40 -15.25 1.09
N SER A 27 -10.58 -15.44 2.13
CA SER A 27 -10.32 -14.44 3.18
C SER A 27 -9.77 -13.14 2.61
N SER A 28 -9.01 -13.26 1.53
CA SER A 28 -8.35 -12.15 0.88
C SER A 28 -9.31 -11.21 0.12
N LEU A 29 -10.52 -11.68 -0.23
CA LEU A 29 -11.50 -10.85 -0.92
C LEU A 29 -12.03 -9.69 -0.05
N GLY A 30 -11.76 -9.68 1.26
CA GLY A 30 -12.22 -8.64 2.17
C GLY A 30 -13.74 -8.64 2.30
N LEU A 31 -14.35 -9.82 2.31
CA LEU A 31 -15.82 -9.96 2.28
C LEU A 31 -16.50 -9.34 3.50
N GLU A 32 -15.79 -9.26 4.63
CA GLU A 32 -16.28 -8.65 5.87
C GLU A 32 -16.55 -7.15 5.71
N SER A 33 -15.64 -6.41 5.05
CA SER A 33 -15.83 -4.97 4.81
C SER A 33 -16.93 -4.71 3.77
N ILE A 34 -17.06 -5.60 2.78
CA ILE A 34 -18.16 -5.53 1.81
C ILE A 34 -19.49 -5.76 2.51
N PHE A 35 -19.57 -6.78 3.37
CA PHE A 35 -20.76 -7.07 4.17
C PHE A 35 -21.13 -5.88 5.06
N ALA A 36 -20.17 -5.34 5.81
CA ALA A 36 -20.39 -4.15 6.64
C ALA A 36 -20.93 -2.96 5.83
N SER A 37 -20.40 -2.73 4.62
CA SER A 37 -20.85 -1.65 3.73
C SER A 37 -22.23 -1.85 3.11
N CYS A 38 -22.83 -3.04 3.27
CA CYS A 38 -24.19 -3.33 2.83
C CYS A 38 -25.21 -3.16 3.96
N LEU A 39 -24.74 -3.00 5.20
CA LEU A 39 -25.62 -2.81 6.35
C LEU A 39 -26.01 -1.32 6.46
N PRO A 40 -27.27 -1.02 6.83
CA PRO A 40 -27.71 0.35 7.12
C PRO A 40 -26.87 1.03 8.20
N ASP A 41 -26.71 2.35 8.11
CA ASP A 41 -26.01 3.16 9.12
C ASP A 41 -26.74 3.10 10.47
N GLY A 42 -26.16 2.35 11.41
CA GLY A 42 -26.77 2.02 12.70
C GLY A 42 -26.37 2.93 13.85
N GLY A 43 -26.41 4.25 13.66
CA GLY A 43 -26.09 5.22 14.71
C GLY A 43 -24.63 5.17 15.21
N TYR A 44 -24.27 6.14 16.06
CA TYR A 44 -22.87 6.42 16.43
C TYR A 44 -22.26 5.42 17.43
N ASP A 45 -22.98 4.39 17.90
CA ASP A 45 -22.45 3.40 18.85
C ASP A 45 -22.82 1.93 18.54
N SER A 46 -22.04 0.99 19.09
CA SER A 46 -22.21 -0.45 18.83
C SER A 46 -23.52 -1.03 19.37
N ARG A 47 -24.16 -0.39 20.36
CA ARG A 47 -25.44 -0.85 20.93
C ARG A 47 -26.62 -0.41 20.07
N SER A 48 -26.56 0.79 19.48
CA SER A 48 -27.57 1.27 18.54
C SER A 48 -27.61 0.40 17.28
N PHE A 49 -26.46 -0.02 16.78
CA PHE A 49 -26.37 -0.94 15.66
C PHE A 49 -26.97 -2.32 15.98
N LEU A 50 -26.59 -2.95 17.10
CA LEU A 50 -27.12 -4.27 17.48
C LEU A 50 -28.63 -4.25 17.75
N SER A 51 -29.14 -3.17 18.33
CA SER A 51 -30.58 -2.98 18.54
C SER A 51 -31.35 -2.84 17.23
N GLN A 52 -30.76 -2.22 16.20
CA GLN A 52 -31.38 -2.09 14.88
C GLN A 52 -31.28 -3.40 14.10
N ALA A 53 -30.12 -4.06 14.11
CA ALA A 53 -29.92 -5.35 13.46
C ALA A 53 -30.86 -6.44 14.00
N GLY A 54 -31.18 -6.40 15.30
CA GLY A 54 -32.17 -7.30 15.92
C GLY A 54 -33.63 -7.06 15.48
N GLY A 55 -33.92 -5.98 14.75
CA GLY A 55 -35.25 -5.62 14.26
C GLY A 55 -35.41 -5.67 12.73
N TYR A 56 -34.46 -6.25 12.00
CA TYR A 56 -34.54 -6.29 10.53
C TYR A 56 -35.70 -7.17 10.07
N ALA A 57 -36.55 -6.60 9.23
CA ALA A 57 -37.56 -7.34 8.50
C ALA A 57 -36.91 -8.19 7.39
N GLU A 58 -37.58 -9.26 6.98
CA GLU A 58 -37.13 -10.17 5.91
C GLU A 58 -36.75 -9.40 4.63
N GLU A 59 -37.56 -8.40 4.26
CA GLU A 59 -37.32 -7.54 3.09
C GLU A 59 -36.00 -6.73 3.19
N GLN A 60 -35.62 -6.30 4.39
CA GLN A 60 -34.37 -5.57 4.61
C GLN A 60 -33.17 -6.52 4.52
N ILE A 61 -33.32 -7.75 5.02
CA ILE A 61 -32.30 -8.79 4.88
C ILE A 61 -32.10 -9.14 3.40
N ASP A 62 -33.19 -9.26 2.64
CA ASP A 62 -33.13 -9.52 1.20
C ASP A 62 -32.39 -8.40 0.44
N GLN A 63 -32.64 -7.14 0.80
CA GLN A 63 -31.93 -6.00 0.22
C GLN A 63 -30.42 -6.03 0.52
N VAL A 64 -30.05 -6.30 1.78
CA VAL A 64 -28.65 -6.46 2.19
C VAL A 64 -27.99 -7.61 1.41
N CYS A 65 -28.67 -8.75 1.28
CA CYS A 65 -28.19 -9.92 0.54
C CYS A 65 -28.02 -9.62 -0.96
N ALA A 66 -28.96 -8.92 -1.58
CA ALA A 66 -28.88 -8.54 -2.99
C ALA A 66 -27.70 -7.59 -3.25
N GLU A 67 -27.51 -6.59 -2.38
CA GLU A 67 -26.42 -5.62 -2.51
C GLU A 67 -25.06 -6.26 -2.22
N LEU A 68 -24.99 -7.15 -1.23
CA LEU A 68 -23.80 -7.98 -0.96
C LEU A 68 -23.43 -8.81 -2.18
N ALA A 69 -24.39 -9.53 -2.78
CA ALA A 69 -24.14 -10.36 -3.96
C ALA A 69 -23.60 -9.53 -5.13
N ARG A 70 -24.17 -8.33 -5.35
CA ARG A 70 -23.73 -7.40 -6.39
C ARG A 70 -22.30 -6.91 -6.16
N LYS A 71 -21.98 -6.42 -4.95
CA LYS A 71 -20.63 -5.92 -4.61
C LYS A 71 -19.59 -7.05 -4.61
N MET A 72 -19.97 -8.23 -4.12
CA MET A 72 -19.11 -9.42 -4.11
C MET A 72 -18.77 -9.87 -5.53
N LYS A 73 -19.74 -9.87 -6.46
CA LYS A 73 -19.48 -10.17 -7.88
C LYS A 73 -18.43 -9.23 -8.49
N VAL A 74 -18.54 -7.92 -8.26
CA VAL A 74 -17.55 -6.94 -8.76
C VAL A 74 -16.17 -7.20 -8.16
N ARG A 75 -16.11 -7.48 -6.85
CA ARG A 75 -14.86 -7.78 -6.15
C ARG A 75 -14.16 -9.03 -6.69
N MET A 76 -14.93 -10.10 -6.90
CA MET A 76 -14.43 -11.37 -7.43
C MET A 76 -13.95 -11.22 -8.87
N MET A 77 -14.67 -10.48 -9.71
CA MET A 77 -14.26 -10.23 -11.10
C MET A 77 -12.90 -9.52 -11.15
N LYS A 78 -12.72 -8.45 -10.37
CA LYS A 78 -11.43 -7.75 -10.27
C LYS A 78 -10.29 -8.64 -9.78
N ALA A 79 -10.57 -9.49 -8.78
CA ALA A 79 -9.58 -10.44 -8.28
C ALA A 79 -9.17 -11.47 -9.36
N CYS A 80 -10.13 -11.96 -10.14
CA CYS A 80 -9.88 -12.88 -11.25
C CYS A 80 -9.13 -12.22 -12.42
N GLU A 81 -9.40 -10.95 -12.71
CA GLU A 81 -8.68 -10.16 -13.73
C GLU A 81 -7.20 -10.00 -13.35
N GLY A 82 -6.91 -9.59 -12.11
CA GLY A 82 -5.52 -9.45 -11.64
C GLY A 82 -4.72 -10.76 -11.70
N ILE A 83 -5.35 -11.90 -11.39
CA ILE A 83 -4.72 -13.22 -11.53
C ILE A 83 -4.40 -13.51 -13.00
N ARG A 84 -5.31 -13.18 -13.92
CA ARG A 84 -5.15 -13.45 -15.35
C ARG A 84 -4.05 -12.61 -16.00
N GLU A 85 -3.96 -11.33 -15.62
CA GLU A 85 -2.89 -10.43 -16.06
C GLU A 85 -1.52 -10.95 -15.60
N THR A 86 -1.43 -11.44 -14.36
CA THR A 86 -0.20 -12.00 -13.80
C THR A 86 0.25 -13.26 -14.55
N LEU A 87 -0.68 -14.16 -14.88
CA LEU A 87 -0.38 -15.40 -15.61
C LEU A 87 0.04 -15.12 -17.06
N ASN A 88 -0.58 -14.14 -17.72
CA ASN A 88 -0.23 -13.78 -19.11
C ASN A 88 1.16 -13.15 -19.22
N HIS A 89 1.61 -12.38 -18.22
CA HIS A 89 2.94 -11.77 -18.22
C HIS A 89 4.09 -12.77 -18.02
N GLN A 90 3.82 -13.98 -17.54
CA GLN A 90 4.83 -15.03 -17.38
C GLN A 90 5.15 -15.79 -18.69
N MET A 91 4.39 -15.58 -19.77
CA MET A 91 4.51 -16.35 -21.01
C MET A 91 5.24 -15.64 -22.16
N ASP A 92 5.60 -14.36 -22.02
CA ASP A 92 6.00 -13.49 -23.15
C ASP A 92 7.48 -13.05 -23.14
N GLY A 93 8.34 -13.71 -22.36
CA GLY A 93 9.76 -13.38 -22.22
C GLY A 93 10.68 -14.46 -22.79
N ASP A 94 10.92 -14.46 -24.11
CA ASP A 94 12.02 -15.23 -24.71
C ASP A 94 12.71 -14.46 -25.87
N HIS A 95 14.04 -14.36 -25.75
CA HIS A 95 15.12 -13.94 -26.69
C HIS A 95 15.09 -12.62 -27.51
N ASP A 96 16.10 -11.76 -27.29
CA ASP A 96 17.21 -11.52 -28.26
C ASP A 96 18.41 -10.80 -27.59
N VAL A 97 19.64 -11.27 -27.87
CA VAL A 97 20.91 -10.82 -27.26
C VAL A 97 21.73 -10.06 -28.30
N ARG A 98 22.11 -8.81 -27.99
CA ARG A 98 23.24 -8.13 -28.65
C ARG A 98 24.09 -7.37 -27.63
N GLU A 99 25.36 -7.73 -27.60
CA GLU A 99 26.40 -7.26 -26.68
C GLU A 99 26.82 -5.82 -26.95
N GLY A 100 27.07 -5.10 -25.85
CA GLY A 100 27.63 -3.75 -25.81
C GLY A 100 27.14 -2.96 -24.60
N GLU A 101 27.92 -2.98 -23.51
CA GLU A 101 27.87 -2.02 -22.37
C GLU A 101 26.57 -1.89 -21.55
N ASN A 102 25.94 -3.00 -21.16
CA ASN A 102 24.67 -2.99 -20.41
C ASN A 102 24.61 -3.97 -19.22
N SER A 103 25.64 -3.99 -18.37
CA SER A 103 25.63 -4.77 -17.11
C SER A 103 24.62 -4.27 -16.05
N LYS A 104 23.92 -3.16 -16.30
CA LYS A 104 22.79 -2.67 -15.48
C LYS A 104 21.43 -3.30 -15.87
N PHE A 105 21.39 -4.05 -16.97
CA PHE A 105 20.15 -4.53 -17.61
C PHE A 105 20.03 -6.05 -17.62
N LEU A 106 21.03 -6.77 -17.12
CA LEU A 106 20.93 -8.18 -16.85
C LEU A 106 20.38 -8.34 -15.44
N VAL A 107 19.15 -8.83 -15.34
CA VAL A 107 18.78 -9.64 -14.18
C VAL A 107 19.63 -10.90 -14.34
N ASP A 108 20.86 -10.87 -13.84
CA ASP A 108 21.57 -12.10 -13.56
C ASP A 108 20.69 -12.92 -12.61
N ASP A 109 20.79 -14.25 -12.70
CA ASP A 109 20.18 -15.28 -11.83
C ASP A 109 20.44 -15.08 -10.31
N GLN A 110 20.96 -13.93 -9.88
CA GLN A 110 21.31 -13.55 -8.52
C GLN A 110 20.37 -12.54 -7.86
N PHE A 111 19.37 -11.97 -8.55
CA PHE A 111 18.45 -10.99 -7.94
C PHE A 111 16.97 -11.39 -8.05
N GLU A 112 16.46 -12.07 -7.03
CA GLU A 112 15.02 -12.26 -6.85
C GLU A 112 14.41 -11.00 -6.20
N ALA A 113 13.54 -10.31 -6.94
CA ALA A 113 12.75 -9.22 -6.38
C ALA A 113 11.76 -9.78 -5.34
N THR A 114 11.87 -9.35 -4.08
CA THR A 114 10.89 -9.69 -3.04
C THR A 114 9.61 -8.90 -3.26
N PHE A 115 8.54 -9.60 -3.62
CA PHE A 115 7.20 -9.04 -3.73
C PHE A 115 6.39 -9.34 -2.46
N GLY A 116 5.46 -8.45 -2.11
CA GLY A 116 4.48 -8.73 -1.06
C GLY A 116 3.66 -9.96 -1.42
N THR A 117 3.22 -10.69 -0.40
CA THR A 117 2.38 -11.86 -0.59
C THR A 117 0.99 -11.43 -1.04
N LEU A 118 0.23 -12.38 -1.59
CA LEU A 118 -1.17 -12.15 -1.94
C LEU A 118 -1.97 -11.69 -0.70
N LYS A 119 -1.65 -12.21 0.48
CA LYS A 119 -2.24 -11.77 1.76
C LYS A 119 -2.02 -10.26 2.01
N ASP A 120 -0.81 -9.76 1.76
CA ASP A 120 -0.46 -8.34 1.97
C ASP A 120 -1.23 -7.41 1.03
N PHE A 121 -1.44 -7.84 -0.22
CA PHE A 121 -2.30 -7.11 -1.16
C PHE A 121 -3.74 -6.98 -0.66
N PHE A 122 -4.22 -8.03 0.01
CA PHE A 122 -5.62 -8.19 0.33
C PHE A 122 -6.03 -7.68 1.72
N CYS A 123 -5.11 -7.69 2.69
CA CYS A 123 -5.36 -7.05 4.00
C CYS A 123 -5.32 -5.51 3.92
N GLY A 124 -4.89 -4.96 2.78
CA GLY A 124 -4.71 -3.53 2.60
C GLY A 124 -3.59 -2.97 3.47
N LEU A 125 -3.37 -1.66 3.39
CA LEU A 125 -2.33 -1.01 4.18
C LEU A 125 -2.63 -1.08 5.69
N ASP A 126 -3.92 -1.05 6.07
CA ASP A 126 -4.38 -1.16 7.46
C ASP A 126 -4.03 -2.52 8.07
N GLY A 127 -4.24 -3.62 7.34
CA GLY A 127 -3.88 -4.94 7.81
C GLY A 127 -2.37 -5.21 7.81
N TYR A 128 -1.61 -4.42 7.04
CA TYR A 128 -0.16 -4.56 6.91
C TYR A 128 0.62 -3.71 7.94
N LEU A 129 0.25 -2.43 8.11
CA LEU A 129 0.92 -1.49 9.02
C LEU A 129 0.16 -1.23 10.33
N GLY A 130 -1.14 -1.51 10.36
CA GLY A 130 -2.06 -1.01 11.37
C GLY A 130 -2.81 0.24 10.90
N LEU A 131 -3.78 0.67 11.70
CA LEU A 131 -4.56 1.87 11.43
C LEU A 131 -3.73 3.14 11.71
N PRO A 132 -3.90 4.21 10.92
CA PRO A 132 -3.32 5.52 11.23
C PRO A 132 -3.98 6.13 12.47
N ASP A 133 -3.28 7.03 13.16
CA ASP A 133 -3.88 7.84 14.22
C ASP A 133 -4.91 8.81 13.61
N PRO A 134 -6.11 8.98 14.19
CA PRO A 134 -7.10 9.94 13.71
C PRO A 134 -6.64 11.40 13.75
N ARG A 135 -5.65 11.73 14.60
CA ARG A 135 -4.95 13.02 14.65
C ARG A 135 -3.69 12.95 13.80
N SER A 136 -3.92 12.81 12.49
CA SER A 136 -2.88 12.39 11.56
C SER A 136 -1.67 13.33 11.56
N PHE A 137 -1.88 14.64 11.63
CA PHE A 137 -0.80 15.62 11.58
C PHE A 137 0.09 15.55 12.84
N GLU A 138 -0.51 15.51 14.02
CA GLU A 138 0.21 15.40 15.30
C GLU A 138 0.95 14.08 15.42
N ALA A 139 0.33 12.99 14.96
CA ALA A 139 0.98 11.69 14.96
C ALA A 139 2.16 11.64 13.99
N MET A 140 2.05 12.24 12.80
CA MET A 140 3.19 12.38 11.89
C MET A 140 4.32 13.23 12.48
N LEU A 141 4.00 14.33 13.16
CA LEU A 141 4.98 15.14 13.89
C LEU A 141 5.71 14.29 14.94
N HIS A 142 4.95 13.53 15.75
CA HIS A 142 5.51 12.64 16.77
C HIS A 142 6.43 11.58 16.15
N GLU A 143 6.00 10.94 15.05
CA GLU A 143 6.79 9.98 14.28
C GLU A 143 8.13 10.56 13.81
N HIS A 144 8.24 11.87 13.56
CA HIS A 144 9.48 12.44 13.00
C HIS A 144 10.35 13.19 14.00
N VAL A 145 9.76 13.68 15.09
CA VAL A 145 10.42 14.60 16.01
C VAL A 145 10.61 14.01 17.41
N SER A 146 9.79 13.05 17.82
CA SER A 146 9.75 12.54 19.21
C SER A 146 10.11 11.07 19.36
N MET A 147 10.00 10.26 18.30
CA MET A 147 10.41 8.85 18.32
C MET A 147 11.92 8.68 18.47
N GLU A 148 12.36 7.51 18.92
CA GLU A 148 13.77 7.20 19.21
C GLU A 148 14.72 7.49 18.03
N ASP A 149 14.29 7.20 16.80
CA ASP A 149 15.09 7.41 15.59
C ASP A 149 15.01 8.84 15.02
N SER A 150 14.24 9.74 15.63
CA SER A 150 14.01 11.12 15.16
C SER A 150 15.29 11.93 15.02
N HIS A 151 16.28 11.62 15.87
CA HIS A 151 17.58 12.30 15.87
C HIS A 151 18.72 11.44 15.32
N GLN A 152 18.43 10.21 14.88
CA GLN A 152 19.41 9.32 14.29
C GLN A 152 19.72 9.74 12.85
N GLU A 153 21.00 10.00 12.57
CA GLU A 153 21.42 10.31 11.21
C GLU A 153 21.37 9.08 10.29
N PHE A 154 21.03 9.32 9.03
CA PHE A 154 21.14 8.35 7.96
C PHE A 154 21.66 9.02 6.69
N VAL A 155 22.21 8.22 5.78
CA VAL A 155 22.75 8.68 4.49
C VAL A 155 21.96 8.06 3.36
N THR A 156 21.48 8.88 2.44
CA THR A 156 20.67 8.38 1.32
C THR A 156 21.52 7.72 0.24
N LYS A 157 21.13 6.53 -0.22
CA LYS A 157 21.85 5.84 -1.32
C LYS A 157 21.53 6.42 -2.71
N ASN A 158 20.25 6.66 -3.02
CA ASN A 158 19.82 7.12 -4.35
C ASN A 158 19.46 8.62 -4.40
N TYR A 159 19.85 9.38 -3.38
CA TYR A 159 19.54 10.81 -3.26
C TYR A 159 20.82 11.62 -3.05
N GLY A 160 21.85 11.38 -3.87
CA GLY A 160 23.09 12.16 -3.84
C GLY A 160 23.92 12.05 -2.56
N GLY A 161 23.75 10.99 -1.76
CA GLY A 161 24.52 10.82 -0.52
C GLY A 161 24.16 11.81 0.59
N VAL A 162 22.94 12.35 0.59
CA VAL A 162 22.47 13.30 1.61
C VAL A 162 22.48 12.66 3.00
N ARG A 163 23.26 13.25 3.92
CA ARG A 163 23.26 12.93 5.35
C ARG A 163 22.23 13.79 6.07
N THR A 164 21.23 13.18 6.68
CA THR A 164 20.14 13.88 7.37
C THR A 164 19.54 13.03 8.49
N LYS A 165 18.49 13.53 9.15
CA LYS A 165 17.74 12.83 10.22
C LYS A 165 16.24 13.18 10.14
N PRO A 166 15.32 12.33 10.64
CA PRO A 166 13.87 12.56 10.49
C PRO A 166 13.38 13.93 10.98
N SER A 167 13.84 14.36 12.16
CA SER A 167 13.46 15.66 12.73
C SER A 167 13.87 16.85 11.87
N LEU A 168 15.01 16.76 11.19
CA LEU A 168 15.50 17.81 10.29
C LEU A 168 14.73 17.83 8.97
N GLU A 169 14.37 16.66 8.46
CA GLU A 169 13.53 16.53 7.27
C GLU A 169 12.11 17.03 7.53
N TRP A 170 11.54 16.79 8.72
CA TRP A 170 10.27 17.37 9.15
C TRP A 170 10.31 18.89 9.13
N GLU A 171 11.31 19.49 9.77
CA GLU A 171 11.48 20.95 9.78
C GLU A 171 11.58 21.51 8.35
N PHE A 172 12.40 20.87 7.50
CA PHE A 172 12.57 21.29 6.10
C PHE A 172 11.25 21.30 5.30
N VAL A 173 10.38 20.32 5.51
CA VAL A 173 9.11 20.21 4.76
C VAL A 173 7.95 20.97 5.39
N ASN A 174 7.95 21.13 6.71
CA ASN A 174 6.80 21.68 7.41
C ASN A 174 6.97 23.19 7.63
N ASP A 175 8.09 23.57 8.25
CA ASP A 175 8.37 24.94 8.62
C ASP A 175 9.89 25.23 8.50
N PRO A 176 10.40 25.38 7.26
CA PRO A 176 11.81 25.57 7.07
C PRO A 176 12.25 26.94 7.58
N VAL A 177 13.32 26.95 8.38
CA VAL A 177 13.92 28.16 8.94
C VAL A 177 14.63 28.95 7.84
N GLN A 178 14.23 30.21 7.67
CA GLN A 178 14.83 31.11 6.69
C GLN A 178 16.33 31.29 6.94
N GLY A 179 17.14 31.11 5.89
CA GLY A 179 18.59 31.24 5.96
C GLY A 179 19.34 30.04 6.55
N LYS A 180 18.63 29.02 7.07
CA LYS A 180 19.24 27.77 7.50
C LYS A 180 19.64 26.93 6.29
N ALA A 181 20.87 26.41 6.29
CA ALA A 181 21.33 25.46 5.29
C ALA A 181 20.81 24.05 5.64
N TYR A 182 20.09 23.44 4.69
CA TYR A 182 19.58 22.08 4.84
C TYR A 182 20.40 21.06 4.04
N PRO A 183 20.43 19.78 4.46
CA PRO A 183 21.11 18.72 3.73
C PRO A 183 20.57 18.57 2.30
N GLY A 184 21.48 18.35 1.34
CA GLY A 184 21.19 18.31 -0.10
C GLY A 184 21.60 19.58 -0.86
N GLY A 185 22.06 20.63 -0.16
CA GLY A 185 22.66 21.81 -0.77
C GLY A 185 21.75 22.48 -1.81
N ALA A 186 22.34 23.02 -2.87
CA ALA A 186 21.62 23.79 -3.90
C ALA A 186 20.49 23.00 -4.62
N SER A 187 20.52 21.66 -4.58
CA SER A 187 19.49 20.82 -5.19
C SER A 187 18.15 20.82 -4.44
N ARG A 188 18.14 21.27 -3.18
CA ARG A 188 16.95 21.28 -2.32
C ARG A 188 16.69 22.69 -1.80
N LYS A 189 15.68 23.35 -2.38
CA LYS A 189 15.25 24.66 -1.93
C LYS A 189 14.24 24.50 -0.79
N ALA A 190 14.54 25.15 0.34
CA ALA A 190 13.57 25.34 1.41
C ALA A 190 12.43 26.25 0.90
N VAL A 191 11.23 25.69 0.82
CA VAL A 191 10.02 26.36 0.34
C VAL A 191 8.92 26.17 1.38
N ALA A 192 8.21 27.26 1.69
CA ALA A 192 7.15 27.27 2.69
C ALA A 192 6.01 26.31 2.30
N LEU A 193 5.45 25.61 3.28
CA LEU A 193 4.37 24.63 3.06
C LEU A 193 3.15 25.26 2.37
N CYS A 194 2.84 26.52 2.68
CA CYS A 194 1.73 27.23 2.08
C CYS A 194 1.84 27.43 0.55
N GLU A 195 3.06 27.38 -0.03
CA GLU A 195 3.23 27.41 -1.48
C GLU A 195 2.78 26.09 -2.12
N PHE A 196 3.06 24.95 -1.48
CA PHE A 196 2.62 23.64 -1.96
C PHE A 196 1.12 23.43 -1.79
N LEU A 197 0.55 23.90 -0.67
CA LEU A 197 -0.89 23.87 -0.43
C LEU A 197 -1.68 24.64 -1.49
N ARG A 198 -1.12 25.76 -1.99
CA ARG A 198 -1.73 26.58 -3.04
C ARG A 198 -1.44 26.09 -4.45
N HIS A 199 -0.62 25.07 -4.62
CA HIS A 199 -0.28 24.54 -5.93
C HIS A 199 -1.55 24.00 -6.61
N GLU A 200 -1.73 24.30 -7.91
CA GLU A 200 -2.95 23.96 -8.65
C GLU A 200 -3.33 22.48 -8.52
N GLN A 201 -2.34 21.58 -8.61
CA GLN A 201 -2.58 20.14 -8.47
C GLN A 201 -3.03 19.74 -7.06
N ALA A 202 -2.51 20.38 -6.01
CA ALA A 202 -2.88 20.09 -4.63
C ALA A 202 -4.32 20.55 -4.35
N VAL A 203 -4.66 21.76 -4.81
CA VAL A 203 -6.02 22.31 -4.73
C VAL A 203 -7.01 21.46 -5.52
N LYS A 204 -6.67 21.12 -6.77
CA LYS A 204 -7.52 20.30 -7.64
C LYS A 204 -7.78 18.91 -7.06
N ALA A 205 -6.77 18.30 -6.45
CA ALA A 205 -6.87 16.98 -5.83
C ALA A 205 -7.52 16.99 -4.44
N GLY A 206 -7.76 18.16 -3.85
CA GLY A 206 -8.27 18.28 -2.49
C GLY A 206 -7.30 17.70 -1.46
N LEU A 207 -6.00 17.97 -1.63
CA LEU A 207 -4.98 17.54 -0.67
C LEU A 207 -5.09 18.35 0.61
N GLU A 208 -5.03 17.63 1.74
CA GLU A 208 -4.92 18.22 3.08
C GLU A 208 -3.46 18.50 3.42
N GLU A 209 -3.24 19.35 4.43
CA GLU A 209 -1.91 19.70 4.93
C GLU A 209 -1.06 18.48 5.26
N THR A 210 -1.63 17.54 6.00
CA THR A 210 -1.03 16.24 6.34
C THR A 210 -0.51 15.49 5.11
N GLU A 211 -1.29 15.45 4.04
CA GLU A 211 -0.94 14.72 2.82
C GLU A 211 0.14 15.44 2.03
N VAL A 212 0.11 16.79 1.97
CA VAL A 212 1.16 17.58 1.34
C VAL A 212 2.49 17.38 2.07
N VAL A 213 2.49 17.43 3.40
CA VAL A 213 3.70 17.15 4.21
C VAL A 213 4.20 15.74 3.96
N ALA A 214 3.32 14.73 4.01
CA ALA A 214 3.69 13.33 3.79
C ALA A 214 4.31 13.10 2.40
N LEU A 215 3.70 13.65 1.34
CA LEU A 215 4.22 13.56 -0.03
C LEU A 215 5.59 14.25 -0.18
N ARG A 216 5.78 15.40 0.48
CA ARG A 216 7.08 16.10 0.50
C ARG A 216 8.16 15.28 1.21
N LEU A 217 7.83 14.63 2.33
CA LEU A 217 8.75 13.73 3.02
C LEU A 217 9.12 12.53 2.15
N PHE A 218 8.13 11.91 1.50
CA PHE A 218 8.32 10.74 0.66
C PHE A 218 9.12 11.02 -0.63
N THR A 219 9.03 12.24 -1.16
CA THR A 219 9.85 12.65 -2.33
C THR A 219 11.23 13.17 -1.94
N GLY A 220 11.50 13.30 -0.63
CA GLY A 220 12.80 13.59 -0.05
C GLY A 220 13.49 12.35 0.55
N PRO A 221 14.56 12.55 1.35
CA PRO A 221 15.34 11.48 1.98
C PRO A 221 14.54 10.43 2.77
N MET A 222 13.41 10.80 3.37
CA MET A 222 12.63 9.90 4.24
C MET A 222 12.02 8.70 3.51
N TYR A 223 11.94 8.73 2.18
CA TYR A 223 11.52 7.59 1.36
C TYR A 223 12.25 6.29 1.72
N MET A 224 13.51 6.36 2.14
CA MET A 224 14.29 5.18 2.52
C MET A 224 13.76 4.52 3.79
N LYS A 225 13.38 5.30 4.80
CA LYS A 225 12.82 4.76 6.05
C LYS A 225 11.43 4.17 5.80
N TYR A 226 10.58 4.86 5.07
CA TYR A 226 9.24 4.35 4.73
C TYR A 226 9.30 3.08 3.87
N ASN A 227 10.15 3.07 2.85
CA ASN A 227 10.31 1.88 2.01
C ASN A 227 11.00 0.74 2.76
N ALA A 228 11.88 1.01 3.74
CA ALA A 228 12.44 -0.03 4.59
C ALA A 228 11.34 -0.70 5.42
N VAL A 229 10.47 0.09 6.07
CA VAL A 229 9.30 -0.43 6.80
C VAL A 229 8.41 -1.28 5.88
N LEU A 230 8.10 -0.78 4.68
CA LEU A 230 7.26 -1.48 3.71
C LEU A 230 7.90 -2.73 3.11
N ARG A 231 9.23 -2.88 3.16
CA ARG A 231 9.94 -4.07 2.66
C ARG A 231 10.18 -5.11 3.74
N GLN A 232 10.25 -4.70 5.00
CA GLN A 232 10.66 -5.55 6.12
C GLN A 232 9.50 -6.17 6.89
N CYS A 233 8.25 -5.80 6.63
CA CYS A 233 7.09 -6.43 7.28
C CYS A 233 6.75 -7.84 6.74
N GLY A 234 7.58 -8.41 5.85
CA GLY A 234 7.50 -9.80 5.38
C GLY A 234 8.51 -10.77 6.02
N ASP A 235 9.54 -10.25 6.70
CA ASP A 235 10.53 -11.06 7.42
C ASP A 235 10.38 -10.83 8.93
N ASP A 236 10.67 -11.87 9.72
CA ASP A 236 10.74 -11.87 11.19
C ASP A 236 11.71 -10.82 11.80
N GLY A 237 12.31 -9.94 10.99
CA GLY A 237 13.41 -9.05 11.32
C GLY A 237 13.05 -7.73 12.01
N PHE A 238 11.76 -7.44 12.22
CA PHE A 238 11.31 -6.27 12.99
C PHE A 238 10.50 -6.70 14.22
N LYS A 239 11.04 -7.66 14.97
CA LYS A 239 10.53 -8.06 16.30
C LYS A 239 10.96 -7.09 17.42
N ASP A 240 11.35 -5.88 17.07
CA ASP A 240 11.67 -4.86 18.06
C ASP A 240 10.53 -3.85 18.14
N SER A 241 9.77 -3.90 19.24
CA SER A 241 8.67 -2.97 19.55
C SER A 241 9.11 -1.51 19.68
N HIS A 242 10.41 -1.25 19.59
CA HIS A 242 11.04 0.05 19.76
C HIS A 242 11.27 0.81 18.45
N THR A 243 11.14 0.15 17.29
CA THR A 243 11.50 0.82 16.04
C THR A 243 10.29 1.50 15.39
N ASN A 244 10.45 2.79 15.11
CA ASN A 244 9.43 3.64 14.53
C ASN A 244 8.94 3.14 13.16
N ARG A 245 7.63 2.86 13.06
CA ARG A 245 6.99 2.28 11.88
C ARG A 245 6.38 3.32 10.92
N TYR A 246 6.34 4.60 11.30
CA TYR A 246 5.81 5.67 10.46
C TYR A 246 4.41 5.39 9.88
N VAL A 247 3.56 4.71 10.65
CA VAL A 247 2.28 4.15 10.19
C VAL A 247 1.40 5.27 9.62
N THR A 248 1.23 6.35 10.38
CA THR A 248 0.35 7.46 10.00
C THR A 248 0.91 8.19 8.78
N THR A 249 2.23 8.42 8.74
CA THR A 249 2.86 9.05 7.58
C THR A 249 2.71 8.24 6.31
N ILE A 250 2.91 6.92 6.36
CA ILE A 250 2.77 6.06 5.18
C ILE A 250 1.32 6.05 4.68
N HIS A 251 0.35 6.02 5.59
CA HIS A 251 -1.07 6.19 5.23
C HIS A 251 -1.35 7.53 4.55
N ALA A 252 -0.82 8.63 5.08
CA ALA A 252 -0.97 9.96 4.50
C ALA A 252 -0.32 10.06 3.10
N VAL A 253 0.83 9.41 2.88
CA VAL A 253 1.45 9.30 1.53
C VAL A 253 0.49 8.60 0.58
N VAL A 254 -0.04 7.44 0.96
CA VAL A 254 -0.94 6.66 0.09
C VAL A 254 -2.22 7.43 -0.21
N SER A 255 -2.81 8.08 0.79
CA SER A 255 -3.98 8.95 0.61
C SER A 255 -3.72 10.06 -0.40
N GLY A 256 -2.61 10.80 -0.24
CA GLY A 256 -2.21 11.87 -1.15
C GLY A 256 -1.97 11.38 -2.58
N VAL A 257 -1.31 10.25 -2.76
CA VAL A 257 -1.10 9.64 -4.09
C VAL A 257 -2.43 9.26 -4.75
N ILE A 258 -3.37 8.64 -4.01
CA ILE A 258 -4.69 8.26 -4.53
C ILE A 258 -5.48 9.50 -4.97
N LYS A 259 -5.47 10.57 -4.17
CA LYS A 259 -6.14 11.84 -4.52
C LYS A 259 -5.55 12.45 -5.80
N LEU A 260 -4.22 12.48 -5.92
CA LEU A 260 -3.55 12.95 -7.13
C LEU A 260 -3.87 12.08 -8.36
N MET A 261 -3.87 10.75 -8.22
CA MET A 261 -4.22 9.83 -9.31
C MET A 261 -5.63 10.05 -9.84
N ARG A 262 -6.61 10.35 -8.98
CA ARG A 262 -8.00 10.60 -9.39
C ARG A 262 -8.15 11.86 -10.24
N THR A 263 -7.23 12.80 -10.14
CA THR A 263 -7.27 14.06 -10.90
C THR A 263 -6.34 14.09 -12.11
N GLY A 264 -5.44 13.10 -12.21
CA GLY A 264 -4.52 12.92 -13.32
C GLY A 264 -5.14 12.13 -14.47
N SER A 265 -4.98 12.62 -15.69
CA SER A 265 -5.24 11.81 -16.88
C SER A 265 -3.96 11.05 -17.24
N LEU A 266 -3.96 9.74 -17.03
CA LEU A 266 -2.87 8.88 -17.51
C LEU A 266 -3.04 8.67 -19.01
N THR A 267 -2.11 9.19 -19.80
CA THR A 267 -2.08 8.94 -21.25
C THR A 267 -1.78 7.46 -21.50
N LYS A 268 -2.56 6.81 -22.38
CA LYS A 268 -2.47 5.35 -22.66
C LYS A 268 -1.09 4.89 -23.17
N SER A 269 -0.23 5.81 -23.61
CA SER A 269 1.10 5.54 -24.17
C SER A 269 2.26 5.74 -23.18
N ARG A 270 1.98 6.00 -21.90
CA ARG A 270 3.04 6.35 -20.93
C ARG A 270 3.86 5.13 -20.53
N LYS A 271 5.15 5.13 -20.88
CA LYS A 271 6.14 4.17 -20.37
C LYS A 271 6.75 4.70 -19.08
N VAL A 272 6.77 3.87 -18.04
CA VAL A 272 7.45 4.16 -16.77
C VAL A 272 8.72 3.33 -16.73
N TYR A 273 9.85 3.97 -16.46
CA TYR A 273 11.14 3.30 -16.33
C TYR A 273 11.51 3.25 -14.85
N ARG A 274 11.92 2.08 -14.37
CA ARG A 274 12.42 1.89 -13.01
C ARG A 274 13.81 1.29 -13.07
N GLY A 275 14.78 1.96 -12.47
CA GLY A 275 16.09 1.34 -12.19
C GLY A 275 15.96 0.43 -10.98
N LEU A 276 16.32 -0.85 -11.14
CA LEU A 276 16.61 -1.74 -10.02
C LEU A 276 18.09 -1.55 -9.68
N ALA A 277 18.39 -1.45 -8.40
CA ALA A 277 19.72 -1.24 -7.83
C ALA A 277 19.92 -2.21 -6.68
#